data_AF-A0A6B2M206-F1
#
_entry.id   AF-A0A6B2M206-F1
#
_cell.length_a   1.000
_cell.length_b   1.000
_cell.length_c   1.000
_cell.angle_alpha   90.00
_cell.angle_beta   90.00
_cell.angle_gamma   90.00
#
_symmetry.space_group_name_H-M   'P 1'
#
loop_
_entity.id
_entity.type
_entity.pdbx_description
1 polymer ?
#
loop_
_entity_poly.entity_id
_entity_poly.type
_entity_poly.pdbx_seq_one_letter_code
_entity_poly.pdbx_strand_id
1 'polypeptide(L)'
;MNKAAVIYLSPWGKVTGSLIDSLEYLIALKRSGVPVQLVYMGWNQGLPEKLIRDRYALEFDPLEDAIFLPLRWQVVAQKFDRVLLPYNTYRRIFWWLRARETFVLPSMWMRRDARWPFGFPVERGKVTYLLNPKQHDYRLRNVVPYEKKLLLDCLKQPATTENNLLINCQSSHKQHSAEEIHKAAKDIPHDKLLVLCGKRQAAYYRNAGFTVLTPPVEDFFARFSRYLYLPAIDGYDENPRLLIECAAMGKEIHFPEESCTDPHTLGKYQRLKESTQSFQIKADDFVLQQFKA
;
A
#
# COMPACT_ATOMS: atom_id res chain seq x y z
N MET A 1 -7.17 -18.34 23.86
CA MET A 1 -6.93 -18.75 22.46
C MET A 1 -5.84 -17.86 21.89
N ASN A 2 -4.83 -18.43 21.25
CA ASN A 2 -3.78 -17.63 20.61
C ASN A 2 -4.36 -17.04 19.30
N LYS A 3 -4.11 -15.76 19.06
CA LYS A 3 -4.71 -15.01 17.94
C LYS A 3 -3.94 -15.26 16.64
N ALA A 4 -4.62 -15.10 15.50
CA ALA A 4 -3.93 -14.97 14.21
C ALA A 4 -3.15 -13.66 14.15
N ALA A 5 -2.07 -13.59 13.39
CA ALA A 5 -1.25 -12.38 13.24
C ALA A 5 -1.14 -11.94 11.78
N VAL A 6 -1.42 -10.67 11.51
CA VAL A 6 -1.01 -9.99 10.27
C VAL A 6 0.35 -9.35 10.53
N ILE A 7 1.36 -9.74 9.75
CA ILE A 7 2.74 -9.30 10.01
C ILE A 7 3.18 -8.32 8.92
N TYR A 8 3.73 -7.18 9.35
CA TYR A 8 4.37 -6.22 8.46
C TYR A 8 5.77 -5.80 8.95
N LEU A 9 6.70 -5.65 8.00
CA LEU A 9 8.07 -5.18 8.25
C LEU A 9 8.30 -3.83 7.55
N SER A 10 8.55 -2.79 8.35
CA SER A 10 8.90 -1.44 7.93
C SER A 10 10.34 -1.10 8.36
N PRO A 11 11.38 -1.62 7.69
CA PRO A 11 12.76 -1.42 8.14
C PRO A 11 13.21 0.05 8.08
N TRP A 12 12.44 0.92 7.41
CA TRP A 12 12.78 2.32 7.18
C TRP A 12 11.72 3.30 7.67
N GLY A 13 10.68 2.82 8.36
CA GLY A 13 9.57 3.68 8.80
C GLY A 13 8.90 4.46 7.68
N LYS A 14 8.85 3.90 6.46
CA LYS A 14 8.25 4.55 5.28
C LYS A 14 6.84 4.03 5.05
N VAL A 15 5.96 4.94 4.61
CA VAL A 15 4.66 4.56 4.04
C VAL A 15 4.90 3.86 2.71
N THR A 16 4.39 2.64 2.57
CA THR A 16 4.45 1.87 1.33
C THR A 16 3.07 1.32 1.00
N GLY A 17 2.79 1.04 -0.27
CA GLY A 17 1.54 0.36 -0.65
C GLY A 17 1.32 -0.94 0.12
N SER A 18 2.39 -1.73 0.36
CA SER A 18 2.31 -2.96 1.16
C SER A 18 1.95 -2.73 2.65
N LEU A 19 2.36 -1.60 3.25
CA LEU A 19 1.93 -1.25 4.61
C LEU A 19 0.43 -0.98 4.60
N ILE A 20 -0.03 -0.14 3.66
CA ILE A 20 -1.45 0.23 3.57
C ILE A 20 -2.30 -1.02 3.32
N ASP A 21 -1.89 -1.89 2.39
CA ASP A 21 -2.56 -3.17 2.12
C ASP A 21 -2.64 -4.07 3.37
N SER A 22 -1.59 -4.08 4.21
CA SER A 22 -1.58 -4.88 5.45
C SER A 22 -2.54 -4.30 6.51
N LEU A 23 -2.61 -2.97 6.61
CA LEU A 23 -3.53 -2.29 7.52
C LEU A 23 -4.99 -2.44 7.09
N GLU A 24 -5.30 -2.32 5.81
CA GLU A 24 -6.65 -2.58 5.31
C GLU A 24 -7.08 -4.01 5.54
N TYR A 25 -6.18 -4.96 5.33
CA TYR A 25 -6.50 -6.35 5.60
C TYR A 25 -6.79 -6.60 7.08
N LEU A 26 -6.00 -6.01 7.98
CA LEU A 26 -6.27 -6.02 9.41
C LEU A 26 -7.66 -5.44 9.73
N ILE A 27 -7.98 -4.26 9.21
CA ILE A 27 -9.26 -3.57 9.41
C ILE A 27 -10.41 -4.47 8.92
N ALA A 28 -10.29 -5.05 7.73
CA ALA A 28 -11.32 -5.91 7.16
C ALA A 28 -11.58 -7.15 8.03
N LEU A 29 -10.50 -7.81 8.49
CA LEU A 29 -10.61 -8.97 9.37
C LEU A 29 -11.25 -8.63 10.72
N LYS A 30 -10.84 -7.52 11.34
CA LYS A 30 -11.41 -7.03 12.60
C LYS A 30 -12.90 -6.70 12.44
N ARG A 31 -13.28 -6.01 11.36
CA ARG A 31 -14.68 -5.70 11.04
C ARG A 31 -15.53 -6.95 10.83
N SER A 32 -14.94 -8.03 10.30
CA SER A 32 -15.60 -9.35 10.18
C SER A 32 -15.57 -10.20 11.46
N GLY A 33 -15.13 -9.65 12.59
CA GLY A 33 -15.08 -10.37 13.87
C GLY A 33 -13.98 -11.45 13.96
N VAL A 34 -13.00 -11.45 13.04
CA VAL A 34 -11.89 -12.40 13.08
C VAL A 34 -10.88 -11.94 14.14
N PRO A 35 -10.54 -12.79 15.15
CA PRO A 35 -9.58 -12.45 16.19
C PRO A 35 -8.16 -12.45 15.63
N VAL A 36 -7.72 -11.29 15.16
CA VAL A 36 -6.41 -11.05 14.57
C VAL A 36 -5.72 -9.87 15.24
N GLN A 37 -4.40 -9.88 15.27
CA GLN A 37 -3.58 -8.75 15.73
C GLN A 37 -2.57 -8.32 14.66
N LEU A 38 -2.20 -7.05 14.66
CA LEU A 38 -1.05 -6.56 13.87
C LEU A 38 0.25 -6.88 14.61
N VAL A 39 1.24 -7.39 13.90
CA VAL A 39 2.63 -7.41 14.36
C VAL A 39 3.42 -6.50 13.43
N TYR A 40 3.72 -5.30 13.93
CA TYR A 40 4.48 -4.31 13.18
C TYR A 40 5.93 -4.31 13.65
N MET A 41 6.83 -4.62 12.72
CA MET A 41 8.27 -4.60 12.95
C MET A 41 8.86 -3.38 12.24
N GLY A 42 9.34 -2.40 12.98
CA GLY A 42 9.92 -1.20 12.35
C GLY A 42 10.32 -0.14 13.35
N TRP A 43 11.20 0.78 12.97
CA TRP A 43 11.68 1.80 13.92
C TRP A 43 10.63 2.85 14.27
N ASN A 44 9.73 3.17 13.33
CA ASN A 44 8.65 4.12 13.56
C ASN A 44 7.37 3.39 13.99
N GLN A 45 7.23 3.14 15.29
CA GLN A 45 6.09 2.40 15.87
C GLN A 45 4.77 3.18 15.78
N GLY A 46 4.81 4.51 15.79
CA GLY A 46 3.60 5.35 15.63
C GLY A 46 3.11 5.46 14.18
N LEU A 47 3.82 4.89 13.20
CA LEU A 47 3.45 5.00 11.79
C LEU A 47 2.09 4.35 11.46
N PRO A 48 1.78 3.11 11.92
CA PRO A 48 0.48 2.50 11.68
C PRO A 48 -0.67 3.30 12.27
N GLU A 49 -0.53 3.74 13.52
CA GLU A 49 -1.54 4.54 14.22
C GLU A 49 -1.80 5.85 13.48
N LYS A 50 -0.74 6.59 13.15
CA LYS A 50 -0.85 7.83 12.37
C LYS A 50 -1.54 7.58 11.02
N LEU A 51 -1.15 6.53 10.30
CA LEU A 51 -1.77 6.20 9.02
C LEU A 51 -3.24 5.84 9.14
N ILE A 52 -3.63 5.10 10.19
CA ILE A 52 -5.03 4.73 10.40
C ILE A 52 -5.86 5.98 10.70
N ARG A 53 -5.41 6.78 11.68
CA ARG A 53 -6.08 8.02 12.09
C ARG A 53 -6.21 9.03 10.96
N ASP A 54 -5.17 9.18 10.14
CA ASP A 54 -5.14 10.17 9.07
C ASP A 54 -5.94 9.72 7.82
N ARG A 55 -6.13 8.40 7.61
CA ARG A 55 -6.74 7.87 6.38
C ARG A 55 -8.13 7.30 6.54
N TYR A 56 -8.47 6.72 7.68
CA TYR A 56 -9.71 5.98 7.85
C TYR A 56 -10.60 6.60 8.93
N ALA A 57 -11.91 6.55 8.70
CA ALA A 57 -12.94 6.80 9.70
C ALA A 57 -13.46 5.45 10.18
N LEU A 58 -12.97 4.99 11.33
CA LEU A 58 -13.32 3.68 11.91
C LEU A 58 -14.06 3.88 13.23
N GLU A 59 -15.08 3.06 13.47
CA GLU A 59 -15.85 3.03 14.73
C GLU A 59 -15.20 2.13 15.79
N PHE A 60 -14.09 1.47 15.44
CA PHE A 60 -13.32 0.59 16.31
C PHE A 60 -11.83 0.83 16.14
N ASP A 61 -11.04 0.46 17.16
CA ASP A 61 -9.58 0.52 17.07
C ASP A 61 -9.02 -0.79 16.47
N PRO A 62 -8.55 -0.79 15.21
CA PRO A 62 -7.94 -1.98 14.62
C PRO A 62 -6.60 -2.37 15.26
N LEU A 63 -6.00 -1.49 16.07
CA LEU A 63 -4.70 -1.67 16.70
C LEU A 63 -4.77 -2.00 18.20
N GLU A 64 -5.95 -2.24 18.79
CA GLU A 64 -6.12 -2.43 20.24
C GLU A 64 -5.16 -3.48 20.84
N ASP A 65 -4.82 -4.51 20.05
CA ASP A 65 -3.98 -5.65 20.41
C ASP A 65 -2.72 -5.74 19.53
N ALA A 66 -2.35 -4.64 18.88
CA ALA A 66 -1.16 -4.59 18.03
C ALA A 66 0.13 -4.76 18.84
N ILE A 67 1.07 -5.53 18.30
CA ILE A 67 2.41 -5.73 18.84
C ILE A 67 3.40 -4.91 18.01
N PHE A 68 4.06 -3.99 18.68
CA PHE A 68 5.04 -3.06 18.12
C PHE A 68 6.45 -3.48 18.50
N LEU A 69 7.21 -3.97 17.52
CA LEU A 69 8.54 -4.55 17.73
C LEU A 69 9.63 -3.68 17.09
N PRO A 70 10.45 -2.95 17.87
CA PRO A 70 11.49 -2.09 17.31
C PRO A 70 12.57 -2.88 16.58
N LEU A 71 12.80 -4.12 17.01
CA LEU A 71 13.80 -5.01 16.44
C LEU A 71 13.14 -6.30 15.93
N ARG A 72 13.48 -6.66 14.70
CA ARG A 72 12.92 -7.84 13.99
C ARG A 72 13.04 -9.15 14.77
N TRP A 73 14.08 -9.32 15.59
CA TRP A 73 14.33 -10.57 16.30
C TRP A 73 13.39 -10.77 17.50
N GLN A 74 12.76 -9.71 18.00
CA GLN A 74 11.84 -9.79 19.14
C GLN A 74 10.58 -10.60 18.83
N VAL A 75 10.28 -10.78 17.55
CA VAL A 75 9.14 -11.56 17.08
C VAL A 75 9.27 -13.05 17.40
N VAL A 76 10.51 -13.55 17.57
CA VAL A 76 10.80 -14.95 17.91
C VAL A 76 10.29 -15.32 19.30
N ALA A 77 10.23 -14.35 20.21
CA ALA A 77 9.69 -14.54 21.56
C ALA A 77 8.16 -14.67 21.57
N GLN A 78 7.49 -14.38 20.45
CA GLN A 78 6.03 -14.37 20.33
C GLN A 78 5.54 -15.70 19.75
N LYS A 79 4.47 -16.26 20.33
CA LYS A 79 3.81 -17.47 19.80
C LYS A 79 2.54 -17.06 19.05
N PHE A 80 2.35 -17.63 17.86
CA PHE A 80 1.18 -17.36 17.03
C PHE A 80 0.57 -18.67 16.53
N ASP A 81 -0.75 -18.75 16.51
CA ASP A 81 -1.45 -19.93 15.97
C ASP A 81 -1.47 -19.92 14.45
N ARG A 82 -1.57 -18.72 13.86
CA ARG A 82 -1.59 -18.53 12.41
C ARG A 82 -0.93 -17.21 12.04
N VAL A 83 -0.21 -17.21 10.92
CA VAL A 83 0.39 -16.01 10.34
C VAL A 83 -0.22 -15.76 8.97
N LEU A 84 -0.70 -14.53 8.76
CA LEU A 84 -1.29 -14.05 7.52
C LEU A 84 -0.34 -13.04 6.88
N LEU A 85 0.13 -13.35 5.67
CA LEU A 85 1.07 -12.49 4.93
C LEU A 85 0.45 -12.05 3.59
N PRO A 86 0.23 -10.74 3.38
CA PRO A 86 -0.08 -10.22 2.05
C PRO A 86 1.08 -10.52 1.09
N TYR A 87 0.79 -11.02 -0.12
CA TYR A 87 1.85 -11.46 -1.04
C TYR A 87 2.82 -10.36 -1.48
N ASN A 88 2.38 -9.10 -1.56
CA ASN A 88 3.28 -7.97 -1.84
C ASN A 88 4.27 -7.72 -0.70
N THR A 89 3.83 -7.93 0.54
CA THR A 89 4.68 -7.95 1.73
C THR A 89 5.64 -9.14 1.65
N TYR A 90 5.18 -10.33 1.25
CA TYR A 90 6.03 -11.49 0.99
C TYR A 90 7.11 -11.23 -0.08
N ARG A 91 6.75 -10.76 -1.29
CA ARG A 91 7.72 -10.49 -2.38
C ARG A 91 8.74 -9.44 -2.00
N ARG A 92 8.32 -8.33 -1.37
CA ARG A 92 9.25 -7.25 -0.97
C ARG A 92 10.15 -7.68 0.15
N ILE A 93 9.62 -8.34 1.17
CA ILE A 93 10.44 -8.91 2.24
C ILE A 93 11.43 -9.91 1.63
N PHE A 94 11.02 -10.79 0.71
CA PHE A 94 11.89 -11.80 0.09
C PHE A 94 12.96 -11.23 -0.86
N TRP A 95 12.61 -10.26 -1.73
CA TRP A 95 13.57 -9.58 -2.61
C TRP A 95 14.60 -8.77 -1.82
N TRP A 96 14.17 -8.09 -0.76
CA TRP A 96 15.06 -7.34 0.11
C TRP A 96 15.98 -8.24 0.94
N LEU A 97 15.50 -9.43 1.31
CA LEU A 97 16.29 -10.47 1.97
C LEU A 97 17.23 -11.23 1.03
N ARG A 98 17.00 -11.18 -0.29
CA ARG A 98 17.94 -11.67 -1.30
C ARG A 98 19.05 -10.66 -1.62
N ALA A 99 18.74 -9.37 -1.59
CA ALA A 99 19.64 -8.29 -2.02
C ALA A 99 20.61 -7.79 -0.93
N ARG A 100 20.37 -8.12 0.33
CA ARG A 100 21.33 -7.94 1.44
C ARG A 100 21.50 -9.29 2.10
N GLU A 101 22.71 -9.84 2.07
CA GLU A 101 23.08 -11.05 2.81
C GLU A 101 22.66 -10.92 4.28
N THR A 102 21.49 -11.46 4.65
CA THR A 102 21.07 -11.75 6.03
C THR A 102 19.70 -12.46 6.05
N PHE A 103 19.71 -13.76 5.75
CA PHE A 103 19.47 -14.85 6.72
C PHE A 103 18.32 -14.78 7.75
N VAL A 104 17.22 -14.04 7.55
CA VAL A 104 16.11 -14.03 8.53
C VAL A 104 14.89 -14.83 8.10
N LEU A 105 14.52 -14.89 6.81
CA LEU A 105 13.41 -15.78 6.41
C LEU A 105 13.80 -17.23 6.12
N PRO A 106 14.98 -17.56 5.53
CA PRO A 106 15.39 -18.96 5.46
C PRO A 106 15.44 -19.62 6.85
N SER A 107 15.81 -18.87 7.90
CA SER A 107 15.79 -19.32 9.30
C SER A 107 14.41 -19.26 9.99
N MET A 108 13.42 -18.54 9.43
CA MET A 108 12.00 -18.62 9.84
C MET A 108 11.28 -19.85 9.25
N TRP A 109 11.95 -20.62 8.38
CA TRP A 109 11.39 -21.79 7.68
C TRP A 109 12.11 -23.10 7.99
N MET A 110 13.30 -23.03 8.58
CA MET A 110 14.02 -24.22 9.00
C MET A 110 13.59 -24.58 10.41
N ARG A 111 13.53 -25.89 10.70
CA ARG A 111 13.59 -26.42 12.07
C ARG A 111 14.61 -25.60 12.87
N ARG A 112 14.47 -25.56 14.21
CA ARG A 112 15.61 -25.28 15.11
C ARG A 112 16.81 -26.08 14.58
N ASP A 113 17.65 -25.44 13.80
CA ASP A 113 18.93 -25.95 13.37
C ASP A 113 19.87 -25.60 14.52
N ALA A 114 20.76 -26.51 14.90
CA ALA A 114 21.63 -26.35 16.05
C ALA A 114 22.51 -25.08 15.96
N ARG A 115 22.63 -24.50 14.75
CA ARG A 115 23.37 -23.27 14.48
C ARG A 115 22.56 -21.96 14.63
N TRP A 116 21.22 -22.00 14.64
CA TRP A 116 20.40 -20.78 14.61
C TRP A 116 19.10 -20.91 15.45
N PRO A 117 19.12 -20.49 16.72
CA PRO A 117 17.99 -20.67 17.64
C PRO A 117 16.82 -19.68 17.42
N PHE A 118 16.91 -18.78 16.44
CA PHE A 118 16.02 -17.61 16.29
C PHE A 118 14.98 -17.71 15.15
N GLY A 119 14.37 -18.89 14.97
CA GLY A 119 13.27 -19.09 14.01
C GLY A 119 11.91 -18.65 14.58
N PHE A 120 10.96 -18.31 13.69
CA PHE A 120 9.57 -18.06 14.10
C PHE A 120 8.95 -19.35 14.66
N PRO A 121 8.28 -19.34 15.83
CA PRO A 121 7.70 -20.56 16.40
C PRO A 121 6.35 -20.90 15.75
N VAL A 122 6.29 -20.99 14.43
CA VAL A 122 5.07 -21.33 13.67
C VAL A 122 5.35 -22.52 12.78
N GLU A 123 4.57 -23.59 12.95
CA GLU A 123 4.72 -24.82 12.19
C GLU A 123 4.41 -24.60 10.71
N ARG A 124 5.11 -25.35 9.84
CA ARG A 124 4.84 -25.42 8.41
C ARG A 124 3.39 -25.89 8.20
N GLY A 125 2.53 -25.02 7.65
CA GLY A 125 1.07 -25.27 7.57
C GLY A 125 0.23 -24.12 8.13
N LYS A 126 0.75 -23.42 9.14
CA LYS A 126 0.07 -22.33 9.86
C LYS A 126 0.36 -20.94 9.30
N VAL A 127 1.17 -20.85 8.24
CA VAL A 127 1.40 -19.62 7.48
C VAL A 127 0.54 -19.66 6.23
N THR A 128 -0.37 -18.69 6.08
CA THR A 128 -1.22 -18.55 4.91
C THR A 128 -0.78 -17.36 4.08
N TYR A 129 -0.52 -17.61 2.79
CA TYR A 129 -0.23 -16.58 1.80
C TYR A 129 -1.50 -16.14 1.10
N LEU A 130 -1.68 -14.83 0.94
CA LEU A 130 -2.79 -14.28 0.18
C LEU A 130 -2.29 -13.90 -1.21
N LEU A 131 -2.72 -14.63 -2.25
CA LEU A 131 -2.33 -14.40 -3.64
C LEU A 131 -3.51 -13.99 -4.53
N ASN A 132 -3.32 -13.01 -5.43
CA ASN A 132 -4.31 -12.69 -6.44
C ASN A 132 -4.17 -13.70 -7.60
N PRO A 133 -5.16 -14.58 -7.83
CA PRO A 133 -5.08 -15.60 -8.87
C PRO A 133 -4.87 -15.08 -10.28
N LYS A 134 -5.34 -13.86 -10.57
CA LYS A 134 -5.24 -13.27 -11.92
C LYS A 134 -3.86 -12.73 -12.25
N GLN A 135 -3.00 -12.53 -11.24
CA GLN A 135 -1.70 -11.87 -11.40
C GLN A 135 -0.51 -12.84 -11.27
N HIS A 136 -0.69 -14.00 -10.65
CA HIS A 136 0.41 -14.91 -10.33
C HIS A 136 0.02 -16.38 -10.50
N ASP A 137 0.88 -17.14 -11.19
CA ASP A 137 0.70 -18.57 -11.43
C ASP A 137 1.03 -19.38 -10.15
N TYR A 138 0.20 -20.36 -9.81
CA TYR A 138 0.21 -21.04 -8.50
C TYR A 138 1.17 -22.23 -8.44
N ARG A 139 2.14 -22.23 -7.52
CA ARG A 139 2.96 -23.43 -7.17
C ARG A 139 3.33 -23.59 -5.67
N LEU A 140 2.72 -22.83 -4.75
CA LEU A 140 3.07 -22.88 -3.32
C LEU A 140 1.99 -23.56 -2.46
N ARG A 141 2.40 -24.29 -1.41
CA ARG A 141 1.49 -24.88 -0.39
C ARG A 141 1.02 -23.78 0.59
N ASN A 142 -0.23 -23.86 1.08
CA ASN A 142 -0.88 -22.93 2.03
C ASN A 142 -1.17 -21.52 1.48
N VAL A 143 -1.65 -21.46 0.25
CA VAL A 143 -2.10 -20.21 -0.38
C VAL A 143 -3.61 -20.15 -0.33
N VAL A 144 -4.15 -19.00 0.09
CA VAL A 144 -5.57 -18.68 -0.07
C VAL A 144 -5.67 -17.63 -1.18
N PRO A 145 -6.42 -17.91 -2.27
CA PRO A 145 -6.70 -16.88 -3.26
C PRO A 145 -7.45 -15.74 -2.57
N TYR A 146 -7.05 -14.50 -2.84
CA TYR A 146 -7.76 -13.32 -2.36
C TYR A 146 -7.99 -12.36 -3.50
N GLU A 147 -9.08 -11.62 -3.40
CA GLU A 147 -9.31 -10.43 -4.19
C GLU A 147 -8.91 -9.22 -3.35
N LYS A 148 -8.03 -8.37 -3.90
CA LYS A 148 -7.59 -7.16 -3.22
C LYS A 148 -8.73 -6.14 -3.25
N LYS A 149 -9.28 -5.82 -2.09
CA LYS A 149 -10.40 -4.90 -1.92
C LYS A 149 -9.87 -3.65 -1.19
N LEU A 150 -10.05 -2.48 -1.79
CA LEU A 150 -9.71 -1.21 -1.16
C LEU A 150 -10.86 -0.83 -0.23
N LEU A 151 -10.56 -0.42 1.00
CA LEU A 151 -11.57 -0.03 1.98
C LEU A 151 -12.02 1.42 1.74
N LEU A 152 -12.60 1.66 0.57
CA LEU A 152 -13.01 3.00 0.13
C LEU A 152 -14.10 3.61 1.00
N ASP A 153 -15.00 2.76 1.51
CA ASP A 153 -16.09 3.13 2.42
C ASP A 153 -15.58 3.60 3.79
N CYS A 154 -14.44 3.08 4.22
CA CYS A 154 -13.78 3.49 5.46
C CYS A 154 -12.91 4.74 5.29
N LEU A 155 -12.72 5.28 4.09
CA LEU A 155 -11.82 6.43 3.90
C LEU A 155 -12.40 7.69 4.53
N LYS A 156 -11.56 8.41 5.27
CA LYS A 156 -11.93 9.70 5.87
C LYS A 156 -12.12 10.74 4.76
N GLN A 157 -13.35 11.21 4.61
CA GLN A 157 -13.66 12.29 3.67
C GLN A 157 -13.12 13.62 4.21
N PRO A 158 -12.42 14.42 3.39
CA PRO A 158 -11.95 15.73 3.82
C PRO A 158 -13.14 16.69 3.98
N ALA A 159 -13.17 17.45 5.08
CA ALA A 159 -14.20 18.48 5.29
C ALA A 159 -14.10 19.62 4.26
N THR A 160 -12.88 19.93 3.83
CA THR A 160 -12.58 20.95 2.82
C THR A 160 -11.46 20.46 1.90
N THR A 161 -11.43 20.94 0.67
CA THR A 161 -10.39 20.62 -0.30
C THR A 161 -9.73 21.89 -0.83
N GLU A 162 -8.41 21.94 -0.79
CA GLU A 162 -7.64 23.02 -1.42
C GLU A 162 -7.68 22.86 -2.95
N ASN A 163 -7.76 23.97 -3.68
CA ASN A 163 -7.80 23.96 -5.14
C ASN A 163 -6.42 23.77 -5.79
N ASN A 164 -5.76 22.67 -5.45
CA ASN A 164 -4.47 22.27 -5.99
C ASN A 164 -4.59 21.05 -6.91
N LEU A 165 -3.61 20.88 -7.80
CA LEU A 165 -3.43 19.68 -8.63
C LEU A 165 -2.32 18.82 -8.03
N LEU A 166 -2.64 17.57 -7.70
CA LEU A 166 -1.67 16.60 -7.21
C LEU A 166 -1.08 15.76 -8.35
N ILE A 167 0.23 15.59 -8.33
CA ILE A 167 0.99 14.66 -9.17
C ILE A 167 1.71 13.64 -8.28
N ASN A 168 1.61 12.35 -8.60
CA ASN A 168 2.24 11.27 -7.83
C ASN A 168 3.57 10.82 -8.44
N CYS A 169 4.67 11.15 -7.78
CA CYS A 169 6.04 10.77 -8.13
C CYS A 169 6.74 9.98 -7.01
N GLN A 170 5.99 9.21 -6.22
CA GLN A 170 6.52 8.54 -5.03
C GLN A 170 7.37 7.29 -5.34
N SER A 171 7.14 6.60 -6.46
CA SER A 171 7.87 5.39 -6.83
C SER A 171 8.92 5.68 -7.91
N SER A 172 9.96 4.84 -8.00
CA SER A 172 10.96 4.91 -9.08
C SER A 172 10.33 4.83 -10.47
N HIS A 173 9.25 4.07 -10.60
CA HIS A 173 8.50 3.86 -11.84
C HIS A 173 7.60 5.06 -12.21
N LYS A 174 7.42 6.01 -11.28
CA LYS A 174 6.61 7.23 -11.47
C LYS A 174 7.43 8.53 -11.36
N GLN A 175 8.75 8.47 -11.59
CA GLN A 175 9.61 9.64 -11.55
C GLN A 175 9.55 10.43 -12.86
N HIS A 176 8.52 11.26 -13.02
CA HIS A 176 8.41 12.15 -14.18
C HIS A 176 9.33 13.36 -14.04
N SER A 177 9.84 13.84 -15.18
CA SER A 177 10.65 15.05 -15.23
C SER A 177 9.79 16.29 -14.96
N ALA A 178 10.43 17.39 -14.54
CA ALA A 178 9.74 18.67 -14.37
C ALA A 178 9.11 19.15 -15.69
N GLU A 179 9.80 18.98 -16.82
CA GLU A 179 9.26 19.38 -18.13
C GLU A 179 8.02 18.56 -18.51
N GLU A 180 8.02 17.25 -18.27
CA GLU A 180 6.87 16.38 -18.52
C GLU A 180 5.64 16.82 -17.70
N ILE A 181 5.86 17.14 -16.42
CA ILE A 181 4.80 17.59 -15.50
C ILE A 181 4.25 18.94 -15.96
N HIS A 182 5.12 19.91 -16.28
CA HIS A 182 4.67 21.23 -16.75
C HIS A 182 3.93 21.14 -18.09
N LYS A 183 4.39 20.29 -19.01
CA LYS A 183 3.69 20.05 -20.27
C LYS A 183 2.29 19.46 -20.03
N ALA A 184 2.18 18.48 -19.13
CA ALA A 184 0.92 17.82 -18.81
C ALA A 184 -0.03 18.71 -18.00
N ALA A 185 0.48 19.69 -17.24
CA ALA A 185 -0.26 20.62 -16.41
C ALA A 185 -0.21 22.08 -16.93
N LYS A 186 -0.07 22.27 -18.25
CA LYS A 186 0.19 23.57 -18.88
C LYS A 186 -0.82 24.68 -18.53
N ASP A 187 -2.07 24.29 -18.25
CA ASP A 187 -3.17 25.22 -17.94
C ASP A 187 -3.34 25.47 -16.43
N ILE A 188 -2.43 24.96 -15.60
CA ILE A 188 -2.49 25.03 -14.15
C ILE A 188 -1.39 25.94 -13.62
N PRO A 189 -1.72 26.94 -12.78
CA PRO A 189 -0.71 27.81 -12.16
C PRO A 189 0.34 27.01 -11.38
N HIS A 190 1.61 27.39 -11.51
CA HIS A 190 2.74 26.67 -10.90
C HIS A 190 2.62 26.54 -9.37
N ASP A 191 2.08 27.56 -8.69
CA ASP A 191 1.86 27.59 -7.24
C ASP A 191 0.76 26.61 -6.77
N LYS A 192 -0.04 26.08 -7.70
CA LYS A 192 -1.09 25.08 -7.44
C LYS A 192 -0.64 23.65 -7.70
N LEU A 193 0.62 23.44 -8.10
CA LEU A 193 1.16 22.10 -8.40
C LEU A 193 1.78 21.47 -7.15
N LEU A 194 1.18 20.36 -6.71
CA LEU A 194 1.67 19.54 -5.62
C LEU A 194 2.33 18.27 -6.18
N VAL A 195 3.58 18.03 -5.84
CA VAL A 195 4.26 16.77 -6.17
C VAL A 195 4.40 15.91 -4.93
N LEU A 196 3.75 14.75 -4.92
CA LEU A 196 3.94 13.71 -3.91
C LEU A 196 5.17 12.88 -4.25
N CYS A 197 6.24 12.99 -3.47
CA CYS A 197 7.47 12.24 -3.74
C CYS A 197 8.16 11.70 -2.47
N GLY A 198 9.18 10.87 -2.66
CA GLY A 198 10.06 10.44 -1.59
C GLY A 198 11.03 11.55 -1.15
N LYS A 199 11.58 11.42 0.07
CA LYS A 199 12.58 12.37 0.63
C LYS A 199 13.77 12.64 -0.29
N ARG A 200 14.21 11.64 -1.06
CA ARG A 200 15.38 11.75 -1.95
C ARG A 200 15.13 12.63 -3.16
N GLN A 201 13.88 12.67 -3.65
CA GLN A 201 13.47 13.44 -4.83
C GLN A 201 12.97 14.84 -4.47
N ALA A 202 12.73 15.12 -3.19
CA ALA A 202 12.09 16.35 -2.75
C ALA A 202 12.87 17.61 -3.15
N ALA A 203 14.21 17.57 -3.09
CA ALA A 203 15.04 18.70 -3.49
C ALA A 203 14.93 18.98 -5.01
N TYR A 204 14.93 17.94 -5.83
CA TYR A 204 14.78 18.07 -7.29
C TYR A 204 13.48 18.80 -7.65
N TYR A 205 12.34 18.34 -7.13
CA TYR A 205 11.04 18.97 -7.44
C TYR A 205 10.89 20.37 -6.83
N ARG A 206 11.44 20.64 -5.63
CA ARG A 206 11.42 22.02 -5.09
C ARG A 206 12.22 22.99 -5.94
N ASN A 207 13.41 22.57 -6.41
CA ASN A 207 14.25 23.40 -7.27
C ASN A 207 13.60 23.66 -8.64
N ALA A 208 12.70 22.78 -9.09
CA ALA A 208 11.87 22.97 -10.27
C ALA A 208 10.60 23.82 -10.01
N GLY A 209 10.42 24.36 -8.79
CA GLY A 209 9.32 25.28 -8.47
C GLY A 209 8.03 24.59 -7.99
N PHE A 210 8.04 23.30 -7.70
CA PHE A 210 6.87 22.59 -7.17
C PHE A 210 6.75 22.69 -5.66
N THR A 211 5.51 22.71 -5.16
CA THR A 211 5.25 22.41 -3.74
C THR A 211 5.33 20.90 -3.54
N VAL A 212 6.20 20.46 -2.63
CA VAL A 212 6.48 19.03 -2.44
C VAL A 212 5.82 18.46 -1.19
N LEU A 213 5.04 17.39 -1.37
CA LEU A 213 4.48 16.57 -0.30
C LEU A 213 5.35 15.32 -0.11
N THR A 214 5.74 15.04 1.14
CA THR A 214 6.52 13.84 1.48
C THR A 214 5.77 13.02 2.53
N PRO A 215 5.45 11.72 2.27
CA PRO A 215 4.74 10.89 3.23
C PRO A 215 5.48 10.69 4.57
N PRO A 216 4.73 10.52 5.69
CA PRO A 216 3.27 10.63 5.79
C PRO A 216 2.79 12.10 5.74
N VAL A 217 1.68 12.34 5.05
CA VAL A 217 1.05 13.67 4.92
C VAL A 217 -0.25 13.66 5.71
N GLU A 218 -0.36 14.57 6.67
CA GLU A 218 -1.58 14.78 7.46
C GLU A 218 -2.67 15.40 6.59
N ASP A 219 -3.90 14.94 6.76
CA ASP A 219 -5.08 15.31 5.96
C ASP A 219 -4.76 15.35 4.45
N PHE A 220 -4.05 14.33 3.96
CA PHE A 220 -3.51 14.25 2.61
C PHE A 220 -4.54 14.64 1.52
N PHE A 221 -5.75 14.10 1.62
CA PHE A 221 -6.81 14.36 0.64
C PHE A 221 -7.48 15.73 0.79
N ALA A 222 -7.27 16.46 1.88
CA ALA A 222 -7.69 17.86 1.98
C ALA A 222 -6.78 18.80 1.16
N ARG A 223 -5.55 18.38 0.87
CA ARG A 223 -4.54 19.23 0.20
C ARG A 223 -4.79 19.46 -1.29
N PHE A 224 -5.75 18.78 -1.90
CA PHE A 224 -6.00 18.88 -3.34
C PHE A 224 -7.45 18.54 -3.70
N SER A 225 -7.95 19.16 -4.76
CA SER A 225 -9.24 18.87 -5.39
C SER A 225 -9.08 18.12 -6.71
N ARG A 226 -7.91 18.25 -7.35
CA ARG A 226 -7.59 17.68 -8.66
C ARG A 226 -6.41 16.71 -8.59
N TYR A 227 -6.46 15.63 -9.37
CA TYR A 227 -5.39 14.65 -9.49
C TYR A 227 -4.98 14.46 -10.96
N LEU A 228 -3.70 14.68 -11.26
CA LEU A 228 -3.13 14.37 -12.57
C LEU A 228 -2.60 12.94 -12.56
N TYR A 229 -3.23 12.08 -13.36
CA TYR A 229 -2.75 10.73 -13.52
C TYR A 229 -1.71 10.64 -14.64
N LEU A 230 -0.44 10.52 -14.24
CA LEU A 230 0.64 10.13 -15.14
C LEU A 230 0.91 8.62 -14.98
N PRO A 231 0.92 7.85 -16.09
CA PRO A 231 1.21 6.42 -16.06
C PRO A 231 2.68 6.18 -15.70
N ALA A 232 2.97 5.02 -15.12
CA ALA A 232 4.36 4.62 -14.86
C ALA A 232 5.19 4.59 -16.17
N ILE A 233 6.43 5.09 -16.11
CA ILE A 233 7.31 5.28 -17.28
C ILE A 233 7.61 3.94 -17.97
N ASP A 234 7.64 2.85 -17.21
CA ASP A 234 7.90 1.49 -17.68
C ASP A 234 6.62 0.64 -17.83
N GLY A 235 5.44 1.27 -17.80
CA GLY A 235 4.15 0.59 -17.96
C GLY A 235 3.73 -0.31 -16.78
N TYR A 236 4.47 -0.30 -15.68
CA TYR A 236 4.24 -1.15 -14.49
C TYR A 236 3.15 -0.63 -13.55
N ASP A 237 2.15 0.06 -14.10
CA ASP A 237 1.02 0.60 -13.33
C ASP A 237 -0.10 -0.46 -13.20
N GLU A 238 0.22 -1.58 -12.55
CA GLU A 238 -0.66 -2.75 -12.52
C GLU A 238 -1.93 -2.51 -11.70
N ASN A 239 -1.89 -1.64 -10.67
CA ASN A 239 -3.05 -1.25 -9.86
C ASN A 239 -2.84 0.16 -9.27
N PRO A 240 -3.25 1.24 -9.94
CA PRO A 240 -3.02 2.62 -9.50
C PRO A 240 -3.94 2.98 -8.33
N ARG A 241 -3.64 2.47 -7.14
CA ARG A 241 -4.45 2.65 -5.91
C ARG A 241 -4.86 4.11 -5.66
N LEU A 242 -3.92 5.04 -5.79
CA LEU A 242 -4.19 6.46 -5.54
C LEU A 242 -5.23 7.03 -6.52
N LEU A 243 -5.24 6.59 -7.79
CA LEU A 243 -6.25 6.99 -8.77
C LEU A 243 -7.66 6.58 -8.30
N ILE A 244 -7.80 5.35 -7.84
CA ILE A 244 -9.07 4.80 -7.35
C ILE A 244 -9.52 5.54 -6.08
N GLU A 245 -8.60 5.78 -5.14
CA GLU A 245 -8.90 6.55 -3.93
C GLU A 245 -9.32 8.00 -4.25
N CYS A 246 -8.65 8.66 -5.21
CA CYS A 246 -9.04 9.98 -5.69
C CYS A 246 -10.45 9.97 -6.30
N ALA A 247 -10.77 8.98 -7.13
CA ALA A 247 -12.11 8.85 -7.72
C ALA A 247 -13.19 8.68 -6.64
N ALA A 248 -12.94 7.79 -5.66
CA ALA A 248 -13.86 7.53 -4.56
C ALA A 248 -14.08 8.75 -3.64
N MET A 249 -13.14 9.69 -3.61
CA MET A 249 -13.24 10.95 -2.86
C MET A 249 -13.77 12.12 -3.68
N GLY A 250 -14.31 11.86 -4.88
CA GLY A 250 -14.85 12.90 -5.75
C GLY A 250 -13.79 13.90 -6.23
N LYS A 251 -12.52 13.49 -6.31
CA LYS A 251 -11.47 14.34 -6.91
C LYS A 251 -11.68 14.40 -8.41
N GLU A 252 -11.48 15.57 -8.98
CA GLU A 252 -11.42 15.71 -10.43
C GLU A 252 -10.13 15.06 -10.94
N ILE A 253 -10.24 14.14 -11.90
CA ILE A 253 -9.11 13.39 -12.42
C ILE A 253 -8.79 13.87 -13.82
N HIS A 254 -7.55 14.32 -14.01
CA HIS A 254 -7.01 14.73 -15.30
C HIS A 254 -6.17 13.61 -15.91
N PHE A 255 -6.48 13.30 -17.16
CA PHE A 255 -5.80 12.32 -17.99
C PHE A 255 -5.20 13.07 -19.19
N PRO A 256 -3.88 13.36 -19.19
CA PRO A 256 -3.24 14.02 -20.33
C PRO A 256 -3.33 13.15 -21.60
N GLU A 257 -3.64 13.75 -22.74
CA GLU A 257 -3.86 13.01 -24.00
C GLU A 257 -2.55 12.44 -24.57
N GLU A 258 -1.43 13.14 -24.37
CA GLU A 258 -0.11 12.77 -24.92
C GLU A 258 0.76 11.93 -23.98
N SER A 259 0.25 11.51 -22.82
CA SER A 259 1.11 10.91 -21.77
C SER A 259 1.41 9.43 -21.94
N CYS A 260 0.94 8.78 -23.00
CA CYS A 260 1.14 7.34 -23.19
C CYS A 260 1.47 7.01 -24.65
N THR A 261 2.73 6.72 -24.92
CA THR A 261 3.21 6.29 -26.25
C THR A 261 3.30 4.77 -26.38
N ASP A 262 3.34 4.03 -25.27
CA ASP A 262 3.37 2.57 -25.27
C ASP A 262 1.96 1.98 -25.48
N PRO A 263 1.73 1.16 -26.52
CA PRO A 263 0.41 0.59 -26.83
C PRO A 263 -0.16 -0.30 -25.71
N HIS A 264 0.68 -1.03 -24.98
CA HIS A 264 0.22 -1.89 -23.88
C HIS A 264 -0.28 -1.08 -22.68
N THR A 265 0.39 0.04 -22.39
CA THR A 265 0.01 0.99 -21.36
C THR A 265 -1.20 1.82 -21.79
N LEU A 266 -1.34 2.12 -23.09
CA LEU A 266 -2.46 2.89 -23.65
C LEU A 266 -3.81 2.19 -23.46
N GLY A 267 -3.89 0.88 -23.78
CA GLY A 267 -5.13 0.12 -23.58
C GLY A 267 -5.52 -0.03 -22.10
N LYS A 268 -4.56 -0.05 -21.18
CA LYS A 268 -4.84 0.00 -19.74
C LYS A 268 -5.28 1.39 -19.30
N TYR A 269 -4.62 2.44 -19.79
CA TYR A 269 -4.93 3.84 -19.53
C TYR A 269 -6.35 4.20 -19.97
N GLN A 270 -6.75 3.77 -21.17
CA GLN A 270 -8.11 3.98 -21.70
C GLN A 270 -9.17 3.25 -20.85
N ARG A 271 -8.96 1.96 -20.52
CA ARG A 271 -9.86 1.22 -19.62
C ARG A 271 -9.97 1.85 -18.23
N LEU A 272 -8.87 2.35 -17.69
CA LEU A 272 -8.86 3.09 -16.43
C LEU A 272 -9.66 4.39 -16.56
N LYS A 273 -9.40 5.20 -17.59
CA LYS A 273 -10.16 6.44 -17.85
C LYS A 273 -11.67 6.19 -17.97
N GLU A 274 -12.07 5.21 -18.78
CA GLU A 274 -13.47 4.82 -18.99
C GLU A 274 -14.13 4.29 -17.71
N SER A 275 -13.46 3.39 -16.98
CA SER A 275 -13.98 2.88 -15.70
C SER A 275 -14.09 3.99 -14.66
N THR A 276 -13.10 4.87 -14.55
CA THR A 276 -13.10 6.00 -13.59
C THR A 276 -14.17 7.02 -13.89
N GLN A 277 -14.56 7.21 -15.15
CA GLN A 277 -15.66 8.08 -15.54
C GLN A 277 -17.05 7.43 -15.38
N SER A 278 -17.13 6.10 -15.31
CA SER A 278 -18.38 5.33 -15.16
C SER A 278 -18.62 4.75 -13.77
N PHE A 279 -17.69 4.93 -12.82
CA PHE A 279 -17.75 4.34 -11.50
C PHE A 279 -18.90 4.90 -10.64
N GLN A 280 -20.00 4.15 -10.54
CA GLN A 280 -20.85 4.11 -9.34
C GLN A 280 -20.30 3.00 -8.43
N ILE A 281 -19.22 3.28 -7.68
CA ILE A 281 -18.71 2.34 -6.67
C ILE A 281 -19.77 2.22 -5.56
N LYS A 282 -20.32 1.02 -5.33
CA LYS A 282 -21.29 0.79 -4.26
C LYS A 282 -20.59 0.34 -2.98
N ALA A 283 -21.19 0.68 -1.83
CA ALA A 283 -20.63 0.43 -0.51
C ALA A 283 -20.54 -1.06 -0.13
N ASP A 284 -21.25 -1.93 -0.87
CA ASP A 284 -21.39 -3.36 -0.63
C ASP A 284 -20.54 -4.23 -1.57
N ASP A 285 -19.86 -3.66 -2.57
CA ASP A 285 -19.29 -4.45 -3.65
C ASP A 285 -18.17 -5.40 -3.21
N PHE A 286 -17.60 -5.28 -2.01
CA PHE A 286 -16.35 -5.99 -1.73
C PHE A 286 -16.17 -6.50 -0.29
N VAL A 287 -16.85 -7.62 0.02
CA VAL A 287 -16.64 -8.42 1.25
C VAL A 287 -15.61 -9.55 1.07
N LEU A 288 -14.82 -9.81 2.11
CA LEU A 288 -14.05 -11.05 2.33
C LEU A 288 -14.94 -12.28 2.09
N GLN A 289 -14.84 -12.93 0.93
CA GLN A 289 -15.36 -14.29 0.78
C GLN A 289 -14.19 -15.26 0.90
N GLN A 290 -14.15 -15.95 2.03
CA GLN A 290 -13.41 -17.19 2.17
C GLN A 290 -14.05 -18.16 1.17
N PHE A 291 -13.42 -18.42 0.02
CA PHE A 291 -13.82 -19.58 -0.77
C PHE A 291 -13.46 -20.80 0.08
N LYS A 292 -14.48 -21.38 0.73
CA LYS A 292 -14.35 -22.69 1.36
C LYS A 292 -13.78 -23.64 0.30
N ALA A 293 -12.72 -24.35 0.66
CA ALA A 293 -12.49 -25.65 0.06
C ALA A 293 -13.51 -26.62 0.65
#